data_AF-A0A936F4Q6-F1
#
_entry.id   AF-A0A936F4Q6-F1
#
_cell.length_a   1.000
_cell.length_b   1.000
_cell.length_c   1.000
_cell.angle_alpha   90.00
_cell.angle_beta   90.00
_cell.angle_gamma   90.00
#
_symmetry.space_group_name_H-M   'P 1'
#
loop_
_entity.id
_entity.type
_entity.pdbx_description
1 polymer ?
#
loop_
_entity_poly.entity_id
_entity_poly.type
_entity_poly.pdbx_seq_one_letter_code
_entity_poly.pdbx_strand_id
1 'polypeptide(L)'
;MYANTLPVPKDPSSRLPPWAHLASWKAELAAPYQQVLRMLGPPGSRPDPPRRNAEGRRPEIGRGSTFEHTNVAVYFGKSGETVRIPSSTARSERTGCTLCGGCMLGCNHGAKNTLDRNTLPGRKSSD
;
A
#
# COMPACT_ATOMS: atom_id res chain seq x y z
N MET A 1 -8.12 5.91 10.45
CA MET A 1 -8.53 5.05 9.33
C MET A 1 -7.91 5.57 8.04
N TYR A 2 -7.29 4.73 7.19
CA TYR A 2 -6.62 5.19 5.96
C TYR A 2 -6.92 4.26 4.77
N ALA A 3 -6.91 4.77 3.54
CA ALA A 3 -7.33 4.03 2.33
C ALA A 3 -6.24 3.12 1.72
N ASN A 4 -5.29 2.61 2.52
CA ASN A 4 -4.22 1.69 2.09
C ASN A 4 -3.31 2.16 0.94
N THR A 5 -3.43 3.37 0.44
CA THR A 5 -2.56 3.88 -0.63
C THR A 5 -1.16 4.20 -0.11
N LEU A 6 -0.15 3.73 -0.83
CA LEU A 6 1.27 3.98 -0.57
C LEU A 6 1.86 4.85 -1.70
N PRO A 7 1.49 6.14 -1.79
CA PRO A 7 2.07 7.02 -2.80
C PRO A 7 3.58 7.13 -2.54
N VAL A 8 4.41 7.17 -3.57
CA VAL A 8 5.82 7.56 -3.43
C VAL A 8 5.93 8.99 -3.95
N PRO A 9 6.45 9.95 -3.16
CA PRO A 9 6.59 11.33 -3.61
C PRO A 9 7.42 11.41 -4.89
N LYS A 10 6.91 12.14 -5.90
CA LYS A 10 7.64 12.38 -7.15
C LYS A 10 8.63 13.54 -6.94
N ASP A 11 9.71 13.55 -7.73
CA ASP A 11 10.79 14.54 -7.66
C ASP A 11 10.42 16.04 -7.56
N PRO A 12 9.30 16.51 -8.12
CA PRO A 12 8.87 17.90 -7.95
C PRO A 12 8.40 18.23 -6.53
N SER A 13 7.82 17.26 -5.79
CA SER A 13 7.25 17.54 -4.47
C SER A 13 8.31 17.79 -3.40
N SER A 14 9.49 17.15 -3.51
CA SER A 14 10.61 17.36 -2.58
C SER A 14 11.30 18.71 -2.74
N ARG A 15 10.95 19.47 -3.79
CA ARG A 15 11.54 20.78 -4.12
C ARG A 15 10.56 21.94 -3.92
N LEU A 16 9.43 21.70 -3.26
CA LEU A 16 8.45 22.75 -3.05
C LEU A 16 9.00 23.84 -2.11
N PRO A 17 8.77 25.13 -2.43
CA PRO A 17 9.36 26.27 -1.71
C PRO A 17 9.24 26.27 -0.19
N PRO A 18 8.11 25.84 0.43
CA PRO A 18 7.96 26.01 1.87
C PRO A 18 8.89 25.10 2.70
N TRP A 19 9.55 24.11 2.10
CA TRP A 19 10.32 23.10 2.83
C TRP A 19 11.61 22.67 2.12
N ALA A 20 11.80 22.98 0.84
CA ALA A 20 13.00 22.60 0.09
C ALA A 20 14.32 23.14 0.66
N HIS A 21 14.29 24.25 1.41
CA HIS A 21 15.46 24.87 2.03
C HIS A 21 15.89 24.20 3.34
N LEU A 22 15.05 23.34 3.93
CA LEU A 22 15.30 22.72 5.23
C LEU A 22 16.24 21.50 5.12
N ALA A 23 16.15 20.76 4.02
CA ALA A 23 16.84 19.48 3.86
C ALA A 23 16.82 18.99 2.42
N SER A 24 17.72 18.07 2.10
CA SER A 24 17.67 17.29 0.85
C SER A 24 16.67 16.13 0.99
N TRP A 25 15.38 16.47 1.13
CA TRP A 25 14.31 15.53 1.49
C TRP A 25 14.26 14.24 0.67
N LYS A 26 14.55 14.33 -0.64
CA LYS A 26 14.60 13.14 -1.50
C LYS A 26 15.65 12.13 -1.02
N ALA A 27 16.84 12.61 -0.68
CA ALA A 27 17.93 11.76 -0.21
C ALA A 27 17.66 11.23 1.20
N GLU A 28 17.19 12.10 2.10
CA GLU A 28 16.93 11.72 3.50
C GLU A 28 15.78 10.73 3.64
N LEU A 29 14.71 10.90 2.86
CA LEU A 29 13.54 10.03 2.95
C LEU A 29 13.71 8.73 2.17
N ALA A 30 14.67 8.62 1.24
CA ALA A 30 14.80 7.44 0.37
C ALA A 30 14.91 6.13 1.16
N ALA A 31 15.84 6.04 2.12
CA ALA A 31 16.05 4.82 2.89
C ALA A 31 14.87 4.50 3.84
N PRO A 32 14.34 5.46 4.63
CA PRO A 32 13.13 5.25 5.42
C PRO A 32 11.92 4.83 4.58
N TYR A 33 11.72 5.41 3.39
CA TYR A 33 10.60 5.04 2.51
C TYR A 33 10.69 3.58 2.08
N GLN A 34 11.88 3.15 1.64
CA GLN A 34 12.13 1.77 1.23
C GLN A 34 11.90 0.80 2.39
N GLN A 35 12.27 1.19 3.61
CA GLN A 35 12.01 0.39 4.79
C GLN A 35 10.51 0.26 5.08
N VAL A 36 9.76 1.37 5.05
CA VAL A 36 8.30 1.35 5.25
C VAL A 36 7.60 0.53 4.17
N LEU A 37 8.02 0.63 2.91
CA LEU A 37 7.48 -0.18 1.81
C LEU A 37 7.73 -1.68 2.02
N ARG A 38 8.93 -2.07 2.47
CA ARG A 38 9.20 -3.48 2.82
C ARG A 38 8.35 -3.93 4.00
N MET A 39 8.26 -3.10 5.04
CA MET A 39 7.52 -3.41 6.26
C MET A 39 6.02 -3.52 5.98
N LEU A 40 5.41 -2.63 5.21
CA LEU A 40 3.99 -2.65 4.84
C LEU A 40 3.64 -3.69 3.77
N GLY A 41 4.57 -4.61 3.49
CA GLY A 41 4.47 -5.66 2.49
C GLY A 41 4.77 -5.13 1.09
N PRO A 42 5.24 -5.99 0.17
CA PRO A 42 5.58 -5.57 -1.18
C PRO A 42 4.39 -4.80 -1.78
N PRO A 43 4.60 -3.56 -2.25
CA PRO A 43 3.54 -2.79 -2.89
C PRO A 43 3.02 -3.60 -4.08
N GLY A 44 1.86 -4.21 -3.90
CA GLY A 44 1.16 -4.95 -4.93
C GLY A 44 0.12 -4.04 -5.53
N SER A 45 0.11 -3.93 -6.86
CA SER A 45 -1.09 -3.56 -7.57
C SER A 45 -1.67 -4.82 -8.18
N ARG A 46 -2.96 -5.09 -7.95
CA ARG A 46 -3.70 -6.08 -8.73
C ARG A 46 -4.66 -5.32 -9.64
N PRO A 47 -4.74 -5.63 -10.94
CA PRO A 47 -5.82 -5.14 -11.78
C PRO A 47 -7.11 -5.85 -11.36
N ASP A 48 -7.94 -5.17 -10.57
CA ASP A 48 -9.32 -5.58 -10.31
C ASP A 48 -10.22 -5.15 -11.49
N PRO A 49 -11.43 -5.74 -11.64
CA PRO A 49 -12.31 -5.48 -12.79
C PRO A 49 -12.59 -3.98 -13.08
N PRO A 50 -12.83 -3.12 -12.06
CA PRO A 50 -12.96 -1.67 -12.29
C PRO A 50 -11.72 -1.03 -12.93
N ARG A 51 -10.52 -1.50 -12.58
CA ARG A 51 -9.27 -0.98 -13.16
C ARG A 51 -9.04 -1.45 -14.59
N ARG A 52 -9.43 -2.68 -14.94
CA ARG A 52 -9.39 -3.17 -16.33
C ARG A 52 -10.27 -2.32 -17.25
N ASN A 53 -11.43 -1.90 -16.76
CA ASN A 53 -12.32 -1.01 -17.51
C ASN A 53 -11.70 0.39 -17.70
N ALA A 54 -11.03 0.93 -16.67
CA ALA A 54 -10.32 2.20 -16.78
C ALA A 54 -9.12 2.12 -17.76
N GLU A 55 -8.42 0.98 -17.80
CA GLU A 55 -7.36 0.73 -18.78
C GLU A 55 -7.87 0.64 -20.21
N GLY A 56 -9.00 -0.05 -20.43
CA GLY A 56 -9.61 -0.17 -21.75
C GLY A 56 -10.06 1.18 -22.34
N ARG A 57 -10.38 2.15 -21.48
CA ARG A 57 -10.80 3.51 -21.88
C ARG A 57 -9.64 4.48 -22.08
N ARG A 58 -8.38 4.06 -21.90
CA ARG A 58 -7.19 4.91 -22.12
C ARG A 58 -7.16 5.59 -23.49
N PRO A 59 -7.53 4.93 -24.62
CA PRO A 59 -7.54 5.56 -25.93
C PRO A 59 -8.56 6.69 -26.04
N GLU A 60 -9.73 6.53 -25.41
CA GLU A 60 -10.83 7.51 -25.44
C GLU A 60 -10.50 8.79 -24.65
N ILE A 61 -9.73 8.66 -23.57
CA ILE A 61 -9.45 9.76 -22.63
C ILE A 61 -8.21 10.56 -23.07
N GLY A 62 -7.41 10.05 -24.02
CA GLY A 62 -6.22 10.73 -24.56
C GLY A 62 -5.08 10.94 -23.54
N ARG A 63 -5.19 10.38 -22.33
CA ARG A 63 -4.21 10.52 -21.23
C ARG A 63 -3.62 9.18 -20.76
N GLY A 64 -3.76 8.13 -21.58
CA GLY A 64 -3.34 6.77 -21.23
C GLY A 64 -1.87 6.62 -20.81
N SER A 65 -0.99 7.51 -21.26
CA SER A 65 0.44 7.57 -20.90
C SER A 65 0.71 8.04 -19.46
N THR A 66 -0.27 8.67 -18.81
CA THR A 66 -0.15 9.17 -17.42
C THR A 66 -0.79 8.24 -16.39
N PHE A 67 -1.45 7.17 -16.84
CA PHE A 67 -2.07 6.21 -15.94
C PHE A 67 -0.99 5.35 -15.28
N GLU A 68 -0.95 5.39 -13.95
CA GLU A 68 -0.06 4.60 -13.11
C GLU A 68 -0.88 3.78 -12.13
N HIS A 69 -0.43 2.56 -11.85
CA HIS A 69 -1.04 1.75 -10.80
C HIS A 69 -0.69 2.32 -9.43
N THR A 70 -1.71 2.57 -8.62
CA THR A 70 -1.50 2.95 -7.23
C THR A 70 -1.04 1.76 -6.42
N ASN A 71 0.12 1.89 -5.78
CA ASN A 71 0.58 0.92 -4.79
C ASN A 71 -0.34 0.95 -3.58
N VAL A 72 -0.77 -0.24 -3.13
CA VAL A 72 -1.61 -0.38 -1.94
C VAL A 72 -1.03 -1.39 -0.95
N ALA A 73 -1.19 -1.11 0.34
CA ALA A 73 -0.81 -1.97 1.46
C ALA A 73 -1.80 -3.13 1.65
N VAL A 74 -2.04 -3.92 0.60
CA VAL A 74 -2.97 -5.06 0.59
C VAL A 74 -2.24 -6.31 0.10
N TYR A 75 -2.34 -7.38 0.88
CA TYR A 75 -1.90 -8.70 0.46
C TYR A 75 -2.98 -9.35 -0.41
N PHE A 76 -2.70 -9.50 -1.70
CA PHE A 76 -3.68 -10.02 -2.63
C PHE A 76 -3.72 -11.56 -2.70
N GLY A 77 -2.59 -12.26 -2.55
CA GLY A 77 -2.50 -13.72 -2.36
C GLY A 77 -3.47 -14.62 -3.14
N LYS A 78 -3.76 -15.79 -2.59
CA LYS A 78 -4.94 -16.58 -2.96
C LYS A 78 -6.10 -16.14 -2.08
N SER A 79 -7.25 -15.83 -2.69
CA SER A 79 -8.40 -15.23 -2.01
C SER A 79 -8.83 -16.05 -0.80
N GLY A 80 -8.86 -15.44 0.39
CA GLY A 80 -9.26 -16.07 1.64
C GLY A 80 -8.23 -17.01 2.26
N GLU A 81 -7.11 -17.28 1.58
CA GLU A 81 -6.08 -18.19 2.09
C GLU A 81 -5.10 -17.43 2.98
N THR A 82 -4.89 -17.96 4.19
CA THR A 82 -3.89 -17.44 5.13
C THR A 82 -2.56 -18.14 4.92
N VAL A 83 -1.53 -17.36 4.63
CA VAL A 83 -0.15 -17.83 4.52
C VAL A 83 0.74 -17.12 5.53
N ARG A 84 1.85 -17.76 5.88
CA ARG A 84 2.90 -17.14 6.69
C ARG A 84 3.99 -16.61 5.75
N ILE A 85 4.18 -15.28 5.74
CA ILE A 85 5.23 -14.65 4.94
C ILE A 85 6.48 -14.36 5.79
N PRO A 86 7.69 -14.41 5.21
CA PRO A 86 8.88 -13.87 5.84
C PRO A 86 8.64 -12.40 6.18
N SER A 87 8.76 -12.06 7.45
CA SER A 87 8.33 -10.77 7.97
C SER A 87 9.37 -10.27 8.97
N SER A 88 9.92 -9.09 8.73
CA SER A 88 10.67 -8.32 9.74
C SER A 88 9.73 -7.59 10.73
N THR A 89 8.44 -7.92 10.68
CA THR A 89 7.33 -7.26 11.37
C THR A 89 6.64 -8.19 12.37
N ALA A 90 5.90 -7.62 13.33
CA ALA A 90 5.39 -8.32 14.51
C ALA A 90 4.42 -9.49 14.24
N ARG A 91 3.69 -9.48 13.10
CA ARG A 91 2.85 -10.61 12.66
C ARG A 91 3.21 -11.03 11.24
N SER A 92 3.44 -12.33 11.04
CA SER A 92 3.81 -12.94 9.75
C SER A 92 2.63 -13.50 8.95
N GLU A 93 1.45 -13.60 9.56
CA GLU A 93 0.26 -14.16 8.90
C GLU A 93 -0.43 -13.13 8.02
N ARG A 94 -0.73 -13.51 6.76
CA ARG A 94 -1.43 -12.69 5.78
C ARG A 94 -2.50 -13.53 5.08
N THR A 95 -3.71 -12.99 5.02
CA THR A 95 -4.82 -13.63 4.32
C THR A 95 -5.04 -12.92 2.99
N GLY A 96 -5.15 -13.66 1.89
CA GLY A 96 -5.37 -13.05 0.58
C GLY A 96 -6.69 -12.29 0.51
N CYS A 97 -6.66 -11.07 -0.07
CA CYS A 97 -7.82 -10.21 -0.23
C CYS A 97 -8.96 -10.90 -0.99
N THR A 98 -10.16 -10.85 -0.43
CA THR A 98 -11.41 -11.38 -1.00
C THR A 98 -12.20 -10.36 -1.82
N LEU A 99 -11.66 -9.14 -1.99
CA LEU A 99 -12.31 -8.02 -2.67
C LEU A 99 -13.64 -7.57 -2.03
N CYS A 100 -13.76 -7.69 -0.71
CA CYS A 100 -14.99 -7.38 0.02
C CYS A 100 -15.38 -5.89 0.12
N GLY A 101 -14.54 -4.96 -0.35
CA GLY A 101 -14.82 -3.51 -0.30
C GLY A 101 -14.71 -2.83 1.08
N GLY A 102 -14.41 -3.56 2.15
CA GLY A 102 -14.32 -3.03 3.52
C GLY A 102 -13.10 -2.17 3.85
N CYS A 103 -12.32 -1.72 2.84
CA CYS A 103 -11.02 -1.08 3.04
C CYS A 103 -11.06 0.16 3.96
N MET A 104 -12.15 0.94 3.90
CA MET A 104 -12.35 2.16 4.69
C MET A 104 -12.95 1.92 6.08
N LEU A 105 -13.50 0.73 6.34
CA LEU A 105 -14.16 0.39 7.60
C LEU A 105 -13.30 -0.51 8.50
N GLY A 106 -12.40 -1.29 7.89
CA GLY A 106 -11.50 -2.18 8.59
C GLY A 106 -11.41 -3.48 7.83
N CYS A 107 -10.20 -4.00 7.62
CA CYS A 107 -10.05 -5.28 6.97
C CYS A 107 -10.21 -6.40 8.00
N ASN A 108 -11.44 -6.86 8.19
CA ASN A 108 -11.76 -7.96 9.11
C ASN A 108 -11.21 -9.31 8.65
N HIS A 109 -10.71 -9.39 7.42
CA HIS A 109 -10.12 -10.62 6.84
C HIS A 109 -8.61 -10.67 6.97
N GLY A 110 -7.93 -9.62 7.46
CA GLY A 110 -6.48 -9.66 7.63
C GLY A 110 -5.65 -9.53 6.34
N ALA A 111 -6.26 -9.07 5.24
CA ALA A 111 -5.59 -8.80 3.97
C ALA A 111 -4.90 -7.43 3.90
N LYS A 112 -5.37 -6.45 4.67
CA LYS A 112 -4.78 -5.11 4.73
C LYS A 112 -3.61 -5.09 5.70
N ASN A 113 -2.46 -4.61 5.23
CA ASN A 113 -1.30 -4.37 6.06
C ASN A 113 -1.50 -3.08 6.83
N THR A 114 -1.76 -3.22 8.13
CA THR A 114 -1.99 -2.12 9.05
C THR A 114 -0.86 -2.06 10.08
N LEU A 115 -0.73 -0.91 10.75
CA LEU A 115 0.36 -0.70 11.71
C LEU A 115 0.32 -1.70 12.88
N ASP A 116 -0.88 -2.07 13.33
CA ASP A 116 -1.15 -3.11 14.34
C ASP A 116 -0.73 -4.52 13.91
N ARG A 117 -0.74 -4.81 12.61
CA ARG A 117 -0.24 -6.09 12.08
C ARG A 117 1.27 -6.08 11.85
N ASN A 118 1.86 -4.92 11.62
CA ASN A 118 3.24 -4.86 11.14
C ASN A 118 4.22 -4.35 12.21
N THR A 119 3.91 -3.31 12.97
CA THR A 119 4.95 -2.63 13.76
C THR A 119 4.63 -2.53 15.24
N LEU A 120 3.37 -2.57 15.63
CA LEU A 120 3.01 -2.54 17.04
C LEU A 120 3.15 -3.95 17.64
N PRO A 121 3.90 -4.13 18.75
CA PRO A 121 3.84 -5.36 19.51
C PRO A 121 2.40 -5.53 19.99
N GLY A 122 1.74 -6.59 19.52
CA GLY A 122 0.31 -6.75 19.70
C GLY A 122 -0.07 -6.78 21.18
N ARG A 123 -0.98 -5.90 21.60
CA ARG A 123 -1.93 -6.34 22.64
C ARG A 123 -2.68 -7.53 22.04
N LYS A 124 -2.65 -8.66 22.75
CA LYS A 124 -3.55 -9.77 22.47
C LYS A 124 -4.97 -9.17 22.49
N SER A 125 -5.72 -9.33 21.41
CA SER A 125 -7.16 -9.12 21.45
C SER A 125 -7.70 -10.19 22.39
N SER A 126 -8.15 -9.77 23.56
CA SER A 126 -8.92 -10.62 24.46
C SER A 126 -10.27 -10.86 23.80
N ASP A 127 -10.51 -12.10 23.40
CA ASP A 127 -11.82 -12.75 23.37
C ASP A 127 -11.60 -14.21 23.78
#